data_AF-A0A2U8P320-F1
#
_entry.id   AF-A0A2U8P320-F1
#
_cell.length_a   1.000
_cell.length_b   1.000
_cell.length_c   1.000
_cell.angle_alpha   90.00
_cell.angle_beta   90.00
_cell.angle_gamma   90.00
#
_symmetry.space_group_name_H-M   'P 1'
#
loop_
_entity.id
_entity.type
_entity.pdbx_description
1 polymer ?
#
loop_
_entity_poly.entity_id
_entity_poly.type
_entity_poly.pdbx_seq_one_letter_code
_entity_poly.pdbx_strand_id
1 'polypeptide(L)'
;MQMMLKGSIRFLIAVVLACLLQVPVTRTASAQADPRQILTAVIQQLQTGTPNPTWYGPQLWQTIAMQTNNSDVYMPLVQLGQVTNVVLSGQTQLPAGPVYSMVAQHQQGVSTWLLGISLYTNRIEYANFNIGSTPQQLPAQPVPLPQTAAPTPGSVPNPPANPPPQTSGTSEACKRFPNLC
;
A
#
# COMPACT_ATOMS: atom_id res chain seq x y z
N MET A 1 6.48 44.72 -58.33
CA MET A 1 7.04 44.33 -57.02
C MET A 1 5.92 44.09 -56.00
N GLN A 2 4.99 43.17 -56.29
CA GLN A 2 3.74 42.99 -55.52
C GLN A 2 3.35 41.51 -55.31
N MET A 3 4.30 40.58 -55.49
CA MET A 3 4.06 39.14 -55.33
C MET A 3 4.82 38.47 -54.18
N MET A 4 5.73 39.17 -53.49
CA MET A 4 6.50 38.58 -52.38
C MET A 4 6.00 38.93 -50.98
N LEU A 5 4.97 39.78 -50.82
CA LEU A 5 4.47 40.17 -49.49
C LEU A 5 3.34 39.27 -48.96
N LYS A 6 2.66 38.51 -49.84
CA LYS A 6 1.54 37.62 -49.46
C LYS A 6 1.98 36.28 -48.86
N GLY A 7 3.20 35.82 -49.16
CA GLY A 7 3.73 34.55 -48.64
C GLY A 7 4.15 34.65 -47.17
N SER A 8 4.78 35.77 -46.78
CA SER A 8 5.33 35.97 -45.45
C SER A 8 4.26 36.14 -44.36
N ILE A 9 3.10 36.72 -44.71
CA ILE A 9 1.97 36.88 -43.78
C ILE A 9 1.32 35.52 -43.45
N ARG A 10 1.20 34.62 -44.44
CA ARG A 10 0.66 33.27 -44.22
C ARG A 10 1.60 32.41 -43.37
N PHE A 11 2.90 32.61 -43.51
CA PHE A 11 3.90 31.94 -42.68
C PHE A 11 3.88 32.43 -41.22
N LEU A 12 3.72 33.74 -41.00
CA LEU A 12 3.61 34.33 -39.67
C LEU A 12 2.35 33.88 -38.91
N ILE A 13 1.21 33.77 -39.61
CA ILE A 13 -0.02 33.26 -38.99
C ILE A 13 0.12 31.79 -38.58
N ALA A 14 0.77 30.96 -39.40
CA ALA A 14 0.99 29.55 -39.08
C ALA A 14 1.90 29.35 -37.85
N VAL A 15 2.92 30.20 -37.68
CA VAL A 15 3.82 30.12 -36.50
C VAL A 15 3.12 30.59 -35.22
N VAL A 16 2.29 31.63 -35.29
CA VAL A 16 1.50 32.08 -34.12
C VAL A 16 0.45 31.03 -33.71
N LEU A 17 -0.18 30.36 -34.68
CA LEU A 17 -1.16 29.31 -34.41
C LEU A 17 -0.52 28.03 -33.86
N ALA A 18 0.72 27.71 -34.24
CA ALA A 18 1.46 26.57 -33.71
C ALA A 18 1.93 26.78 -32.25
N CYS A 19 2.22 28.03 -31.85
CA CYS A 19 2.54 28.34 -30.45
C CYS A 19 1.32 28.30 -29.51
N LEU A 20 0.10 28.52 -30.03
CA LEU A 20 -1.14 28.48 -29.26
C LEU A 20 -1.66 27.06 -28.99
N LEU A 21 -1.07 26.03 -29.62
CA LEU A 21 -1.44 24.61 -29.42
C LEU A 21 -0.51 23.87 -28.45
N GLN A 22 0.34 24.58 -27.72
CA GLN A 22 1.05 24.00 -26.57
C GLN A 22 0.06 23.83 -25.41
N VAL A 23 -0.78 22.79 -25.51
CA VAL A 23 -1.55 22.29 -24.37
C VAL A 23 -0.53 22.03 -23.27
N PRO A 24 -0.57 22.74 -22.13
CA PRO A 24 0.27 22.37 -21.02
C PRO A 24 -0.13 20.94 -20.67
N VAL A 25 0.79 20.00 -20.84
CA VAL A 25 0.72 18.73 -20.14
C VAL A 25 0.85 19.12 -18.68
N THR A 26 -0.27 19.41 -18.04
CA THR A 26 -0.39 19.42 -16.59
C THR A 26 0.02 18.02 -16.19
N ARG A 27 1.28 17.88 -15.78
CA ARG A 27 1.68 16.79 -14.91
C ARG A 27 0.79 16.95 -13.70
N THR A 28 -0.29 16.20 -13.64
CA THR A 28 -1.01 15.98 -12.40
C THR A 28 0.01 15.34 -11.48
N ALA A 29 0.65 16.17 -10.64
CA ALA A 29 1.12 15.69 -9.36
C ALA A 29 -0.13 15.09 -8.73
N SER A 30 -0.24 13.76 -8.76
CA SER A 30 -1.30 13.07 -8.06
C SER A 30 -1.07 13.40 -6.60
N ALA A 31 -1.75 14.42 -6.08
CA ALA A 31 -1.94 14.58 -4.66
C ALA A 31 -2.42 13.21 -4.19
N GLN A 32 -1.56 12.51 -3.47
CA GLN A 32 -1.85 11.17 -2.96
C GLN A 32 -3.21 11.27 -2.26
N ALA A 33 -4.21 10.60 -2.81
CA ALA A 33 -5.57 10.71 -2.31
C ALA A 33 -5.58 10.33 -0.82
N ASP A 34 -6.21 11.16 0.02
CA ASP A 34 -6.20 10.95 1.47
C ASP A 34 -6.85 9.58 1.77
N PRO A 35 -6.14 8.64 2.43
CA PRO A 35 -6.69 7.31 2.73
C PRO A 35 -8.00 7.38 3.53
N ARG A 36 -8.22 8.45 4.29
CA ARG A 36 -9.47 8.67 5.03
C ARG A 36 -10.66 8.87 4.09
N GLN A 37 -10.49 9.66 3.02
CA GLN A 37 -11.54 9.90 2.03
C GLN A 37 -11.84 8.64 1.22
N ILE A 38 -10.79 7.89 0.86
CA ILE A 38 -10.94 6.59 0.20
C ILE A 38 -11.76 5.65 1.08
N LEU A 39 -11.42 5.54 2.37
CA LEU A 39 -12.16 4.67 3.29
C LEU A 39 -13.63 5.11 3.44
N THR A 40 -13.92 6.41 3.57
CA THR A 40 -15.31 6.89 3.61
C THR A 40 -16.10 6.44 2.37
N ALA A 41 -15.51 6.57 1.18
CA ALA A 41 -16.15 6.14 -0.06
C ALA A 41 -16.32 4.62 -0.16
N VAL A 42 -15.35 3.84 0.34
CA VAL A 42 -15.45 2.37 0.43
C VAL A 42 -16.60 1.97 1.33
N ILE A 43 -16.67 2.52 2.55
CA ILE A 43 -17.75 2.22 3.50
C ILE A 43 -19.10 2.57 2.89
N GLN A 44 -19.24 3.73 2.25
CA GLN A 44 -20.48 4.12 1.60
C GLN A 44 -20.90 3.11 0.52
N GLN A 45 -19.99 2.72 -0.37
CA GLN A 45 -20.24 1.72 -1.41
C GLN A 45 -20.73 0.39 -0.83
N LEU A 46 -20.13 -0.06 0.27
CA LEU A 46 -20.46 -1.31 0.96
C LEU A 46 -21.72 -1.20 1.83
N GLN A 47 -22.18 0.00 2.16
CA GLN A 47 -23.47 0.23 2.80
C GLN A 47 -24.62 0.28 1.77
N THR A 48 -24.36 0.81 0.58
CA THR A 48 -25.38 0.98 -0.46
C THR A 48 -25.45 -0.15 -1.48
N GLY A 49 -24.48 -1.08 -1.45
CA GLY A 49 -24.43 -2.19 -2.42
C GLY A 49 -24.05 -1.73 -3.82
N THR A 50 -23.25 -0.67 -3.92
CA THR A 50 -22.83 -0.10 -5.21
C THR A 50 -21.30 0.04 -5.29
N PRO A 51 -20.52 -1.04 -5.05
CA PRO A 51 -19.08 -0.96 -5.16
C PRO A 51 -18.63 -0.78 -6.61
N ASN A 52 -17.66 0.10 -6.82
CA ASN A 52 -17.08 0.35 -8.13
C ASN A 52 -16.02 -0.72 -8.45
N PRO A 53 -16.23 -1.61 -9.44
CA PRO A 53 -15.28 -2.69 -9.75
C PRO A 53 -13.90 -2.19 -10.23
N THR A 54 -13.77 -0.91 -10.58
CA THR A 54 -12.48 -0.31 -10.93
C THR A 54 -11.61 0.02 -9.72
N TRP A 55 -12.18 0.06 -8.51
CA TRP A 55 -11.47 0.39 -7.27
C TRP A 55 -10.83 -0.83 -6.60
N TYR A 56 -11.42 -2.01 -6.80
CA TYR A 56 -11.00 -3.23 -6.12
C TYR A 56 -10.16 -4.11 -7.04
N GLY A 57 -9.21 -4.81 -6.43
CA GLY A 57 -8.52 -5.93 -7.05
C GLY A 57 -9.48 -7.09 -7.30
N PRO A 58 -9.20 -7.97 -8.28
CA PRO A 58 -10.10 -9.05 -8.66
C PRO A 58 -10.39 -10.03 -7.51
N GLN A 59 -9.39 -10.32 -6.67
CA GLN A 59 -9.55 -11.22 -5.52
C GLN A 59 -10.43 -10.59 -4.43
N LEU A 60 -10.21 -9.32 -4.11
CA LEU A 60 -11.01 -8.60 -3.13
C LEU A 60 -12.46 -8.44 -3.61
N TRP A 61 -12.64 -8.11 -4.89
CA TRP A 61 -13.96 -8.03 -5.52
C TRP A 61 -14.75 -9.33 -5.37
N GLN A 62 -14.13 -10.47 -5.72
CA GLN A 62 -14.76 -11.78 -5.55
C GLN A 62 -15.04 -12.10 -4.08
N THR A 63 -14.14 -11.70 -3.17
CA THR A 63 -14.33 -11.91 -1.72
C THR A 63 -15.53 -11.13 -1.20
N ILE A 64 -15.69 -9.87 -1.61
CA ILE A 64 -16.86 -9.04 -1.26
C ILE A 64 -18.14 -9.72 -1.75
N ALA A 65 -18.18 -10.12 -3.01
CA ALA A 65 -19.34 -10.79 -3.59
C ALA A 65 -19.68 -12.09 -2.84
N MET A 66 -18.68 -12.92 -2.50
CA MET A 66 -18.93 -14.16 -1.74
C MET A 66 -19.44 -13.89 -0.31
N GLN A 67 -18.83 -12.93 0.41
CA GLN A 67 -19.21 -12.62 1.79
C GLN A 67 -20.60 -12.01 1.90
N THR A 68 -21.04 -11.31 0.87
CA THR A 68 -22.32 -10.60 0.83
C THR A 68 -23.39 -11.36 0.03
N ASN A 69 -23.11 -12.59 -0.42
CA ASN A 69 -23.98 -13.37 -1.31
C ASN A 69 -24.40 -12.58 -2.57
N ASN A 70 -23.45 -11.88 -3.18
CA ASN A 70 -23.57 -10.98 -4.35
C ASN A 70 -24.47 -9.75 -4.14
N SER A 71 -24.85 -9.43 -2.89
CA SER A 71 -25.55 -8.17 -2.62
C SER A 71 -24.61 -6.97 -2.55
N ASP A 72 -23.32 -7.21 -2.31
CA ASP A 72 -22.29 -6.21 -2.04
C ASP A 72 -22.58 -5.29 -0.84
N VAL A 73 -23.62 -5.63 -0.06
CA VAL A 73 -24.04 -4.90 1.14
C VAL A 73 -23.52 -5.62 2.38
N TYR A 74 -22.76 -4.91 3.20
CA TYR A 74 -22.39 -5.38 4.54
C TYR A 74 -23.37 -4.83 5.57
N MET A 75 -24.37 -5.64 5.95
CA MET A 75 -25.39 -5.27 6.94
C MET A 75 -24.83 -4.71 8.26
N PRO A 76 -23.72 -5.22 8.84
CA PRO A 76 -23.13 -4.62 10.03
C PRO A 76 -22.69 -3.16 9.82
N LEU A 77 -22.22 -2.79 8.62
CA LEU A 77 -21.88 -1.41 8.30
C LEU A 77 -23.13 -0.55 8.12
N VAL A 78 -24.19 -1.08 7.51
CA VAL A 78 -25.47 -0.38 7.37
C VAL A 78 -26.03 -0.01 8.76
N GLN A 79 -25.96 -0.94 9.71
CA GLN A 79 -26.40 -0.75 11.09
C GLN A 79 -25.60 0.31 11.85
N LEU A 80 -24.38 0.64 11.43
CA LEU A 80 -23.62 1.73 12.05
C LEU A 80 -24.07 3.12 11.56
N GLY A 81 -24.78 3.20 10.43
CA GLY A 81 -25.17 4.45 9.78
C GLY A 81 -24.00 5.16 9.09
N GLN A 82 -24.23 6.40 8.66
CA GLN A 82 -23.23 7.16 7.91
C GLN A 82 -21.96 7.41 8.73
N VAL A 83 -20.82 7.44 8.03
CA VAL A 83 -19.53 7.83 8.62
C VAL A 83 -19.55 9.34 8.91
N THR A 84 -19.14 9.71 10.11
CA THR A 84 -19.01 11.11 10.56
C THR A 84 -17.56 11.57 10.59
N ASN A 85 -16.62 10.65 10.84
CA ASN A 85 -15.20 10.95 10.88
C ASN A 85 -14.36 9.69 10.62
N VAL A 86 -13.14 9.86 10.12
CA VAL A 86 -12.16 8.77 9.97
C VAL A 86 -10.82 9.21 10.53
N VAL A 87 -10.30 8.44 11.47
CA VAL A 87 -8.98 8.65 12.10
C VAL A 87 -7.99 7.66 11.52
N LEU A 88 -6.84 8.16 11.06
CA LEU A 88 -5.71 7.32 10.68
C LEU A 88 -4.91 6.96 11.93
N SER A 89 -4.96 5.69 12.33
CA SER A 89 -4.29 5.17 13.52
C SER A 89 -2.86 4.74 13.24
N GLY A 90 -2.56 4.35 12.00
CA GLY A 90 -1.20 4.01 11.60
C GLY A 90 -1.09 3.65 10.13
N GLN A 91 0.15 3.53 9.66
CA GLN A 91 0.48 3.11 8.32
C GLN A 91 1.74 2.25 8.35
N THR A 92 1.74 1.17 7.58
CA THR A 92 2.93 0.37 7.30
C THR A 92 3.17 0.33 5.81
N GLN A 93 4.39 0.67 5.38
CA GLN A 93 4.78 0.49 3.99
C GLN A 93 5.17 -0.98 3.75
N LEU A 94 4.55 -1.61 2.75
CA LEU A 94 4.94 -2.92 2.23
C LEU A 94 5.47 -2.78 0.79
N PRO A 95 6.19 -3.78 0.26
CA PRO A 95 6.71 -3.75 -1.12
C PRO A 95 5.62 -3.60 -2.20
N ALA A 96 4.41 -4.10 -1.92
CA ALA A 96 3.27 -3.98 -2.84
C ALA A 96 2.50 -2.66 -2.70
N GLY A 97 2.69 -1.94 -1.60
CA GLY A 97 2.04 -0.67 -1.32
C GLY A 97 1.75 -0.45 0.16
N PRO A 98 1.28 0.75 0.54
CA PRO A 98 0.95 1.05 1.92
C PRO A 98 -0.30 0.29 2.39
N VAL A 99 -0.25 -0.16 3.65
CA VAL A 99 -1.42 -0.62 4.40
C VAL A 99 -1.69 0.37 5.52
N TYR A 100 -2.93 0.86 5.58
CA TYR A 100 -3.40 1.85 6.54
C TYR A 100 -4.26 1.17 7.60
N SER A 101 -4.05 1.50 8.87
CA SER A 101 -4.94 1.16 9.98
C SER A 101 -5.75 2.40 10.34
N MET A 102 -7.07 2.28 10.28
CA MET A 102 -7.99 3.40 10.43
C MET A 102 -9.17 3.05 11.34
N VAL A 103 -9.75 4.08 11.95
CA VAL A 103 -10.97 3.98 12.76
C VAL A 103 -12.01 4.92 12.15
N ALA A 104 -13.10 4.35 11.63
CA ALA A 104 -14.24 5.10 11.14
C ALA A 104 -15.28 5.25 12.25
N GLN A 105 -15.60 6.49 12.60
CA GLN A 105 -16.69 6.85 13.48
C GLN A 105 -17.95 7.00 12.64
N HIS A 106 -19.03 6.35 13.08
CA HIS A 106 -20.33 6.42 12.46
C HIS A 106 -21.34 7.03 13.42
N GLN A 107 -22.56 7.32 12.95
CA GLN A 107 -23.64 7.80 13.79
C GLN A 107 -23.99 6.86 14.96
N GLN A 108 -23.91 5.55 14.75
CA GLN A 108 -24.42 4.53 15.70
C GLN A 108 -23.30 3.62 16.24
N GLY A 109 -22.03 3.98 16.00
CA GLY A 109 -20.89 3.22 16.55
C GLY A 109 -19.60 3.46 15.79
N VAL A 110 -18.70 2.47 15.84
CA VAL A 110 -17.35 2.58 15.29
C VAL A 110 -17.02 1.30 14.53
N SER A 111 -16.29 1.44 13.42
CA SER A 111 -15.64 0.33 12.73
C SER A 111 -14.14 0.60 12.59
N THR A 112 -13.34 -0.45 12.67
CA THR A 112 -11.88 -0.39 12.54
C THR A 112 -11.47 -1.14 11.29
N TRP A 113 -10.50 -0.59 10.56
CA TRP A 113 -10.18 -1.00 9.19
C TRP A 113 -8.68 -1.16 8.98
N LEU A 114 -8.32 -2.18 8.22
CA LEU A 114 -7.07 -2.26 7.48
C LEU A 114 -7.38 -2.10 5.99
N LEU A 115 -6.71 -1.16 5.33
CA LEU A 115 -6.88 -0.88 3.91
C LEU A 115 -5.51 -0.88 3.22
N GLY A 116 -5.32 -1.80 2.27
CA GLY A 116 -4.10 -1.91 1.47
C GLY A 116 -4.34 -1.46 0.03
N ILE A 117 -3.56 -0.48 -0.42
CA ILE A 117 -3.63 0.07 -1.78
C ILE A 117 -2.35 -0.29 -2.51
N SER A 118 -2.48 -0.96 -3.65
CA SER A 118 -1.34 -1.42 -4.45
C SER A 118 -0.71 -0.28 -5.24
N LEU A 119 0.62 -0.19 -5.21
CA LEU A 119 1.38 0.75 -6.03
C LEU A 119 1.44 0.33 -7.51
N TYR A 120 1.16 -0.93 -7.82
CA TYR A 120 1.21 -1.47 -9.19
C TYR A 120 -0.11 -1.27 -9.93
N THR A 121 -1.23 -1.49 -9.25
CA THR A 121 -2.57 -1.46 -9.84
C THR A 121 -3.37 -0.21 -9.48
N ASN A 122 -2.91 0.55 -8.47
CA ASN A 122 -3.63 1.68 -7.87
C ASN A 122 -5.06 1.31 -7.43
N ARG A 123 -5.23 0.06 -6.99
CA ARG A 123 -6.49 -0.52 -6.52
C ARG A 123 -6.36 -0.94 -5.06
N ILE A 124 -7.51 -1.06 -4.41
CA ILE A 124 -7.63 -1.68 -3.10
C ILE A 124 -7.50 -3.19 -3.31
N GLU A 125 -6.37 -3.74 -2.85
CA GLU A 125 -6.09 -5.18 -2.94
C GLU A 125 -6.35 -5.89 -1.61
N TYR A 126 -6.44 -5.13 -0.52
CA TYR A 126 -6.70 -5.65 0.82
C TYR A 126 -7.65 -4.73 1.57
N ALA A 127 -8.72 -5.30 2.12
CA ALA A 127 -9.61 -4.62 3.04
C ALA A 127 -10.09 -5.63 4.09
N ASN A 128 -9.97 -5.27 5.35
CA ASN A 128 -10.54 -6.02 6.46
C ASN A 128 -11.11 -5.03 7.47
N PHE A 129 -12.19 -5.40 8.13
CA PHE A 129 -12.78 -4.55 9.16
C PHE A 129 -13.36 -5.36 10.31
N ASN A 130 -13.45 -4.71 11.47
CA ASN A 130 -14.18 -5.18 12.64
C ASN A 130 -15.10 -4.08 13.16
N ILE A 131 -16.22 -4.46 13.76
CA ILE A 131 -17.08 -3.54 14.50
C ILE A 131 -16.50 -3.35 15.90
N GLY A 132 -16.44 -2.10 16.38
CA GLY A 132 -15.85 -1.74 17.66
C GLY A 132 -14.74 -0.68 17.52
N SER A 133 -14.15 -0.31 18.66
CA SER A 133 -13.23 0.84 18.76
C SER A 133 -11.75 0.47 18.76
N THR A 134 -11.39 -0.80 18.91
CA THR A 134 -9.99 -1.23 18.99
C THR A 134 -9.34 -1.19 17.60
N PRO A 135 -8.34 -0.33 17.34
CA PRO A 135 -7.66 -0.26 16.05
C PRO A 135 -7.08 -1.63 15.68
N GLN A 136 -7.20 -2.00 14.40
CA GLN A 136 -6.64 -3.24 13.91
C GLN A 136 -5.11 -3.13 13.83
N GLN A 137 -4.43 -4.17 14.30
CA GLN A 137 -2.97 -4.23 14.30
C GLN A 137 -2.47 -4.33 12.86
N LEU A 138 -1.51 -3.46 12.51
CA LEU A 138 -0.85 -3.50 11.21
C LEU A 138 -0.03 -4.81 11.07
N PRO A 139 0.11 -5.34 9.85
CA PRO A 139 1.03 -6.45 9.59
C PRO A 139 2.45 -6.08 10.06
N ALA A 140 3.11 -7.00 10.77
CA ALA A 140 4.49 -6.82 11.17
C ALA A 140 5.38 -6.71 9.92
N GLN A 141 6.27 -5.72 9.89
CA GLN A 141 7.30 -5.68 8.87
C GLN A 141 8.30 -6.82 9.12
N PRO A 142 8.79 -7.49 8.06
CA PRO A 142 9.90 -8.42 8.21
C PRO A 142 11.08 -7.70 8.85
N VAL A 143 11.57 -8.21 9.99
CA VAL A 143 12.76 -7.68 10.64
C VAL A 143 13.95 -7.98 9.73
N PRO A 144 14.82 -7.02 9.39
CA PRO A 144 16.07 -7.31 8.70
C PRO A 144 16.84 -8.39 9.47
N LEU A 145 17.33 -9.42 8.78
CA LEU A 145 18.19 -10.41 9.42
C LEU A 145 19.37 -9.69 10.11
N PRO A 146 19.79 -10.12 11.31
CA PRO A 146 20.97 -9.57 11.95
C PRO A 146 22.14 -9.69 10.97
N GLN A 147 22.71 -8.54 10.58
CA GLN A 147 23.95 -8.52 9.81
C GLN A 147 25.04 -9.05 10.74
N THR A 148 25.52 -10.27 10.50
CA THR A 148 26.72 -10.79 11.13
C THR A 148 27.83 -9.78 10.86
N ALA A 149 28.43 -9.23 11.92
CA ALA A 149 29.50 -8.25 11.79
C ALA A 149 30.57 -8.76 10.82
N ALA A 150 30.90 -7.96 9.80
CA ALA A 150 32.00 -8.26 8.91
C ALA A 150 33.30 -8.40 9.74
N PRO A 151 34.12 -9.42 9.50
CA PRO A 151 35.37 -9.59 10.25
C PRO A 151 36.32 -8.43 9.92
N THR A 152 36.74 -7.72 10.97
CA THR A 152 37.76 -6.68 10.92
C THR A 152 39.08 -7.27 10.41
N PRO A 153 39.76 -6.70 9.40
CA PRO A 153 41.07 -7.17 8.97
C PRO A 153 42.17 -6.66 9.92
N GLY A 154 42.96 -7.57 10.48
CA GLY A 154 44.17 -7.31 11.27
C GLY A 154 43.98 -7.65 12.75
N SER A 155 44.62 -8.68 13.30
CA SER A 155 46.08 -8.73 13.48
C SER A 155 46.48 -10.12 13.98
N VAL A 156 47.58 -10.67 13.45
CA VAL A 156 48.20 -11.92 13.91
C VAL A 156 49.04 -11.64 15.16
N PRO A 157 48.90 -12.44 16.23
CA PRO A 157 50.09 -13.05 16.83
C PRO A 157 49.92 -14.57 17.07
N ASN A 158 51.03 -15.29 16.90
CA ASN A 158 51.20 -16.76 17.00
C ASN A 158 50.97 -17.33 18.42
N PRO A 159 50.91 -18.69 18.60
CA PRO A 159 50.03 -19.39 19.55
C PRO A 159 50.71 -19.84 20.85
N PRO A 160 49.94 -20.28 21.86
CA PRO A 160 50.34 -21.33 22.77
C PRO A 160 49.57 -22.65 22.52
N ALA A 161 50.24 -23.74 22.91
CA ALA A 161 49.98 -25.13 22.57
C ALA A 161 48.65 -25.73 23.09
N ASN A 162 48.13 -26.72 22.35
CA ASN A 162 47.14 -27.72 22.81
C ASN A 162 47.64 -28.45 24.07
N PRO A 163 46.79 -28.87 25.03
CA PRO A 163 45.84 -30.01 24.85
C PRO A 163 44.56 -29.93 25.75
N PRO A 164 43.65 -30.95 25.88
CA PRO A 164 43.22 -32.09 25.03
C PRO A 164 41.71 -31.94 24.62
N PRO A 165 41.08 -32.87 23.85
CA PRO A 165 39.77 -32.62 23.24
C PRO A 165 38.62 -32.80 24.24
N GLN A 166 37.93 -31.72 24.57
CA GLN A 166 36.57 -31.82 25.12
C GLN A 166 35.59 -31.82 23.95
N THR A 167 35.15 -33.03 23.59
CA THR A 167 33.94 -33.31 22.81
C THR A 167 32.73 -32.77 23.56
N SER A 168 32.52 -31.47 23.48
CA SER A 168 31.43 -30.77 24.12
C SER A 168 30.37 -30.46 23.08
N GLY A 169 29.31 -31.26 23.14
CA GLY A 169 27.96 -30.87 22.75
C GLY A 169 27.77 -30.51 21.29
N THR A 170 27.12 -31.41 20.55
CA THR A 170 26.33 -31.04 19.38
C THR A 170 25.63 -29.71 19.66
N SER A 171 25.98 -28.67 18.89
CA SER A 171 25.36 -27.37 19.06
C SER A 171 23.85 -27.55 19.02
N GLU A 172 23.12 -26.70 19.75
CA GLU A 172 21.66 -26.79 19.82
C GLU A 172 21.00 -26.70 18.43
N ALA A 173 21.73 -26.14 17.46
CA ALA A 173 21.37 -26.15 16.04
C ALA A 173 21.44 -27.55 15.41
N CYS A 174 22.44 -28.38 15.72
CA CYS A 174 22.55 -29.75 15.21
C CYS A 174 21.47 -30.69 15.76
N LYS A 175 20.94 -30.42 16.96
CA LYS A 175 19.78 -31.17 17.49
C LYS A 175 18.49 -30.85 16.76
N ARG A 176 18.32 -29.60 16.30
CA ARG A 176 17.11 -29.16 15.59
C ARG A 176 17.14 -29.51 14.10
N PHE A 177 18.33 -29.58 13.51
CA PHE A 177 18.52 -29.86 12.09
C PHE A 177 19.61 -30.91 11.88
N PRO A 178 19.35 -32.19 12.19
CA PRO A 178 20.37 -33.24 12.13
C PRO A 178 20.89 -33.55 10.72
N ASN A 179 20.22 -33.06 9.67
CA ASN A 179 20.67 -33.22 8.28
C ASN A 179 21.61 -32.09 7.81
N LEU A 180 21.85 -31.08 8.65
CA LEU A 180 22.67 -29.90 8.36
C LEU A 180 23.94 -29.84 9.22
N CYS A 181 24.17 -30.90 9.99
CA CYS A 181 25.43 -31.27 10.60
C CYS A 181 25.80 -32.66 10.06
#